data_AF-A0A1L6JG31-F1
#
_entry.id   AF-A0A1L6JG31-F1
#
_cell.length_a   1.000
_cell.length_b   1.000
_cell.length_c   1.000
_cell.angle_alpha   90.00
_cell.angle_beta   90.00
_cell.angle_gamma   90.00
#
_symmetry.space_group_name_H-M   'P 1'
#
loop_
_entity.id
_entity.type
_entity.pdbx_description
1 polymer ?
#
loop_
_entity_poly.entity_id
_entity_poly.type
_entity_poly.pdbx_seq_one_letter_code
_entity_poly.pdbx_strand_id
1 'polypeptide(L)'
;MTSIQTERWVAVSGAVGHAAQVRDVAEPVRRPEDRIIVGNWADPQLLAGERFDTVLADYLIGAIEGFAPYFQERMFARLHGVTAGRLYLVGLEPYVSRDPGTEAGRIIWEIGRYRDACLLLSGERPYREFPLEWVVERMETNGWRMIDVARFPIRYGARFVNSQIDMCLRRLEAMPDRALAAALQAQGEAIRERALAADARLDGLRHGFDYTIAAEPVLSP
;
A
#
# COMPACT_ATOMS: atom_id res chain seq x y z
N MET A 1 -15.85 -19.36 -4.28
CA MET A 1 -15.78 -17.95 -3.83
C MET A 1 -15.71 -17.97 -2.32
N THR A 2 -14.57 -17.62 -1.74
CA THR A 2 -14.44 -17.44 -0.29
C THR A 2 -14.83 -16.00 0.04
N SER A 3 -15.95 -15.81 0.74
CA SER A 3 -16.38 -14.51 1.24
C SER A 3 -16.47 -14.54 2.76
N ILE A 4 -16.13 -13.41 3.40
CA ILE A 4 -16.41 -13.22 4.81
C ILE A 4 -17.91 -12.93 4.92
N GLN A 5 -18.63 -13.72 5.71
CA GLN A 5 -20.04 -13.44 6.02
C GLN A 5 -20.10 -12.17 6.87
N THR A 6 -20.89 -11.19 6.44
CA THR A 6 -21.05 -9.92 7.15
C THR A 6 -22.52 -9.54 7.17
N GLU A 7 -22.97 -8.83 8.21
CA GLU A 7 -24.30 -8.19 8.23
C GLU A 7 -24.27 -6.86 7.49
N ARG A 8 -23.14 -6.14 7.58
CA ARG A 8 -22.83 -4.90 6.84
C ARG A 8 -21.32 -4.77 6.65
N TRP A 9 -20.89 -3.94 5.71
CA TRP A 9 -19.51 -3.48 5.64
C TRP A 9 -19.41 -1.98 5.38
N VAL A 10 -18.29 -1.39 5.80
CA VAL A 10 -17.94 0.01 5.54
C VAL A 10 -16.56 0.06 4.92
N ALA A 11 -16.47 0.53 3.67
CA ALA A 11 -15.20 0.77 2.99
C ALA A 11 -14.82 2.24 3.09
N VAL A 12 -13.54 2.50 3.39
CA VAL A 12 -13.01 3.86 3.54
C VAL A 12 -11.85 4.08 2.57
N SER A 13 -11.87 5.18 1.84
CA SER A 13 -10.73 5.59 1.01
C SER A 13 -10.48 7.09 1.09
N GLY A 14 -9.21 7.50 1.12
CA GLY A 14 -8.83 8.92 0.99
C GLY A 14 -8.96 9.45 -0.45
N ALA A 15 -9.06 8.57 -1.46
CA ALA A 15 -9.09 8.96 -2.86
C ALA A 15 -10.48 8.81 -3.47
N VAL A 16 -11.00 9.91 -4.04
CA VAL A 16 -12.32 9.93 -4.71
C VAL A 16 -12.40 8.92 -5.85
N GLY A 17 -11.36 8.86 -6.69
CA GLY A 17 -11.29 7.94 -7.83
C GLY A 17 -11.30 6.47 -7.41
N HIS A 18 -10.55 6.12 -6.35
CA HIS A 18 -10.56 4.76 -5.83
C HIS A 18 -11.91 4.39 -5.22
N ALA A 19 -12.55 5.30 -4.47
CA ALA A 19 -13.90 5.07 -3.96
C ALA A 19 -14.94 4.90 -5.08
N ALA A 20 -14.78 5.55 -6.22
CA ALA A 20 -15.62 5.34 -7.40
C ALA A 20 -15.42 3.93 -7.99
N GLN A 21 -14.17 3.50 -8.16
CA GLN A 21 -13.86 2.14 -8.61
C GLN A 21 -14.43 1.08 -7.67
N VAL A 22 -14.30 1.28 -6.35
CA VAL A 22 -14.87 0.37 -5.35
C VAL A 22 -16.40 0.33 -5.44
N ARG A 23 -17.06 1.48 -5.67
CA ARG A 23 -18.51 1.53 -5.91
C ARG A 23 -18.90 0.68 -7.12
N ASP A 24 -18.22 0.85 -8.25
CA ASP A 24 -18.53 0.15 -9.50
C ASP A 24 -18.35 -1.37 -9.36
N VAL A 25 -17.27 -1.80 -8.70
CA VAL A 25 -16.99 -3.23 -8.46
C VAL A 25 -17.98 -3.84 -7.47
N ALA A 26 -18.38 -3.09 -6.44
CA ALA A 26 -19.28 -3.58 -5.40
C ALA A 26 -20.75 -3.53 -5.80
N GLU A 27 -21.14 -2.75 -6.81
CA GLU A 27 -22.55 -2.53 -7.19
C GLU A 27 -23.38 -3.83 -7.34
N PRO A 28 -22.87 -4.92 -7.95
CA PRO A 28 -23.66 -6.15 -8.11
C PRO A 28 -23.94 -6.89 -6.80
N VAL A 29 -23.21 -6.58 -5.72
CA VAL A 29 -23.25 -7.31 -4.44
C VAL A 29 -23.50 -6.41 -3.22
N ARG A 30 -23.60 -5.08 -3.41
CA ARG A 30 -23.76 -4.10 -2.34
C ARG A 30 -25.20 -4.11 -1.80
N ARG A 31 -25.35 -4.09 -0.48
CA ARG A 31 -26.63 -4.00 0.22
C ARG A 31 -26.92 -2.56 0.68
N PRO A 32 -28.17 -2.23 1.03
CA PRO A 32 -28.53 -0.90 1.54
C PRO A 32 -27.74 -0.46 2.79
N GLU A 33 -27.37 -1.40 3.65
CA GLU A 33 -26.62 -1.18 4.89
C GLU A 33 -25.10 -1.02 4.69
N ASP A 34 -24.59 -1.35 3.51
CA ASP A 34 -23.17 -1.22 3.18
C ASP A 34 -22.84 0.23 2.77
N ARG A 35 -21.68 0.75 3.23
CA ARG A 35 -21.28 2.15 3.00
C ARG A 35 -19.89 2.26 2.39
N ILE A 36 -19.72 3.20 1.46
CA ILE A 36 -18.41 3.60 0.92
C ILE A 36 -18.20 5.06 1.28
N ILE A 37 -17.16 5.33 2.07
CA ILE A 37 -16.85 6.66 2.59
C ILE A 37 -15.56 7.17 1.95
N VAL A 38 -15.61 8.37 1.40
CA VAL A 38 -14.40 9.14 1.07
C VAL A 38 -14.05 9.98 2.28
N GLY A 39 -12.89 9.73 2.89
CA GLY A 39 -12.50 10.42 4.12
C GLY A 39 -11.03 10.23 4.47
N ASN A 40 -10.50 11.16 5.27
CA ASN A 40 -9.13 11.12 5.75
C ASN A 40 -9.09 10.54 7.17
N TRP A 41 -8.27 9.52 7.41
CA TRP A 41 -8.13 8.89 8.72
C TRP A 41 -7.60 9.81 9.83
N ALA A 42 -6.96 10.93 9.47
CA ALA A 42 -6.59 11.99 10.40
C ALA A 42 -7.79 12.81 10.91
N ASP A 43 -8.96 12.75 10.26
CA ASP A 43 -10.19 13.33 10.77
C ASP A 43 -10.72 12.50 11.95
N PRO A 44 -10.80 13.07 13.17
CA PRO A 44 -11.33 12.36 14.33
C PRO A 44 -12.83 12.00 14.21
N GLN A 45 -13.59 12.71 13.36
CA GLN A 45 -15.01 12.44 13.15
C GLN A 45 -15.26 11.25 12.22
N LEU A 46 -14.27 10.87 11.40
CA LEU A 46 -14.38 9.71 10.54
C LEU A 46 -14.59 8.45 11.39
N LEU A 47 -15.71 7.75 11.15
CA LEU A 47 -16.12 6.55 11.90
C LEU A 47 -16.25 6.76 13.43
N ALA A 48 -16.49 7.99 13.89
CA ALA A 48 -16.68 8.26 15.30
C ALA A 48 -17.86 7.45 15.87
N GLY A 49 -17.60 6.71 16.95
CA GLY A 49 -18.59 5.83 17.59
C GLY A 49 -18.82 4.49 16.89
N GLU A 50 -18.21 4.25 15.71
CA GLU A 50 -18.32 2.96 15.04
C GLU A 50 -17.27 1.97 15.56
N ARG A 51 -17.68 0.71 15.72
CA ARG A 51 -16.82 -0.43 15.98
C ARG A 51 -17.25 -1.61 15.10
N PHE A 52 -16.26 -2.42 14.70
CA PHE A 52 -16.44 -3.53 13.77
C PHE A 52 -15.81 -4.81 14.33
N ASP A 53 -16.49 -5.94 14.17
CA ASP A 53 -16.00 -7.25 14.59
C ASP A 53 -14.79 -7.71 13.76
N THR A 54 -14.70 -7.25 12.51
CA THR A 54 -13.58 -7.51 11.61
C THR A 54 -13.21 -6.23 10.86
N VAL A 55 -11.91 -5.89 10.90
CA VAL A 55 -11.35 -4.76 10.16
C VAL A 55 -10.26 -5.28 9.22
N LEU A 56 -10.31 -4.84 7.96
CA LEU A 56 -9.28 -5.12 6.95
C LEU A 56 -8.55 -3.82 6.63
N ALA A 57 -7.24 -3.78 6.91
CA ALA A 57 -6.35 -2.67 6.60
C ALA A 57 -5.39 -3.10 5.47
N ASP A 58 -5.82 -2.94 4.23
CA ASP A 58 -5.08 -3.36 3.03
C ASP A 58 -4.10 -2.27 2.56
N TYR A 59 -2.80 -2.49 2.77
CA TYR A 59 -1.70 -1.54 2.50
C TYR A 59 -1.87 -0.14 3.12
N LEU A 60 -2.78 -0.01 4.10
CA LEU A 60 -3.24 1.27 4.61
C LEU A 60 -2.12 2.08 5.27
N ILE A 61 -1.24 1.42 6.03
CA ILE A 61 -0.17 2.08 6.79
C ILE A 61 0.83 2.76 5.87
N GLY A 62 1.13 2.19 4.70
CA GLY A 62 2.00 2.84 3.72
C GLY A 62 1.25 3.90 2.91
N ALA A 63 0.02 3.58 2.49
CA ALA A 63 -0.79 4.46 1.64
C ALA A 63 -1.17 5.78 2.31
N ILE A 64 -1.30 5.82 3.64
CA ILE A 64 -1.71 7.03 4.38
C ILE A 64 -0.71 8.19 4.25
N GLU A 65 0.56 7.95 3.89
CA GLU A 65 1.57 9.01 3.69
C GLU A 65 1.10 10.07 2.66
N GLY A 66 0.34 9.64 1.64
CA GLY A 66 -0.21 10.55 0.63
C GLY A 66 -1.38 11.43 1.11
N PHE A 67 -2.00 11.11 2.25
CA PHE A 67 -3.21 11.77 2.74
C PHE A 67 -3.03 12.43 4.12
N ALA A 68 -2.25 11.82 4.99
CA ALA A 68 -1.90 12.31 6.32
C ALA A 68 -0.44 11.94 6.64
N PRO A 69 0.53 12.74 6.16
CA PRO A 69 1.95 12.51 6.41
C PRO A 69 2.26 12.39 7.91
N TYR A 70 3.13 11.45 8.28
CA TYR A 70 3.55 11.17 9.67
C TYR A 70 2.44 10.67 10.61
N PHE A 71 1.30 10.23 10.07
CA PHE A 71 0.17 9.74 10.86
C PHE A 71 0.21 8.23 11.15
N GLN A 72 1.22 7.50 10.66
CA GLN A 72 1.26 6.04 10.68
C GLN A 72 1.20 5.44 12.09
N GLU A 73 1.91 6.03 13.06
CA GLU A 73 1.82 5.57 14.45
C GLU A 73 0.42 5.80 15.04
N ARG A 74 -0.18 6.98 14.78
CA ARG A 74 -1.54 7.31 15.23
C ARG A 74 -2.59 6.45 14.54
N MET A 75 -2.29 5.94 13.34
CA MET A 75 -3.16 5.06 12.59
C MET A 75 -3.42 3.75 13.35
N PHE A 76 -2.43 3.19 14.06
CA PHE A 76 -2.63 1.99 14.89
C PHE A 76 -3.63 2.23 16.02
N ALA A 77 -3.57 3.40 16.68
CA ALA A 77 -4.55 3.78 17.69
C ALA A 77 -5.95 4.01 17.09
N ARG A 78 -6.04 4.61 15.89
CA ARG A 78 -7.32 4.76 15.17
C ARG A 78 -7.94 3.42 14.81
N LEU A 79 -7.15 2.49 14.27
CA LEU A 79 -7.59 1.12 13.99
C LEU A 79 -8.05 0.42 15.26
N HIS A 80 -7.34 0.61 16.37
CA HIS A 80 -7.71 0.02 17.66
C HIS A 80 -9.07 0.53 18.14
N GLY A 81 -9.32 1.84 17.96
CA GLY A 81 -10.58 2.48 18.32
C GLY A 81 -11.81 1.93 17.57
N VAL A 82 -11.65 1.49 16.33
CA VAL A 82 -12.75 0.97 15.48
C VAL A 82 -12.82 -0.56 15.44
N THR A 83 -11.86 -1.27 16.02
CA THR A 83 -11.84 -2.75 16.01
C THR A 83 -12.37 -3.29 17.32
N ALA A 84 -13.45 -4.08 17.27
CA ALA A 84 -13.99 -4.81 18.41
C ALA A 84 -13.43 -6.23 18.48
N GLY A 85 -13.33 -6.91 17.34
CA GLY A 85 -12.79 -8.27 17.23
C GLY A 85 -11.40 -8.27 16.62
N ARG A 86 -11.29 -8.63 15.34
CA ARG A 86 -10.00 -8.88 14.69
C ARG A 86 -9.66 -7.86 13.61
N LEU A 87 -8.43 -7.38 13.65
CA LEU A 87 -7.80 -6.64 12.56
C LEU A 87 -6.97 -7.62 11.71
N TYR A 88 -7.15 -7.55 10.40
CA TYR A 88 -6.22 -8.09 9.42
C TYR A 88 -5.53 -6.93 8.71
N LEU A 89 -4.22 -6.84 8.87
CA LEU A 89 -3.39 -5.81 8.25
C LEU A 89 -2.52 -6.45 7.16
N VAL A 90 -2.49 -5.84 5.99
CA VAL A 90 -1.58 -6.18 4.90
C VAL A 90 -0.59 -5.04 4.73
N GLY A 91 0.69 -5.35 4.58
CA GLY A 91 1.74 -4.38 4.28
C GLY A 91 2.82 -4.97 3.39
N LEU A 92 3.71 -4.10 2.92
CA LEU A 92 4.83 -4.44 2.05
C LEU A 92 6.15 -4.22 2.78
N GLU A 93 7.08 -5.17 2.69
CA GLU A 93 8.44 -4.95 3.18
C GLU A 93 9.16 -3.89 2.32
N PRO A 94 9.83 -2.88 2.93
CA PRO A 94 10.53 -1.84 2.17
C PRO A 94 11.61 -2.41 1.24
N TYR A 95 11.55 -2.05 -0.03
CA TYR A 95 12.43 -2.58 -1.07
C TYR A 95 13.32 -1.54 -1.77
N VAL A 96 13.31 -0.28 -1.30
CA VAL A 96 14.12 0.82 -1.88
C VAL A 96 15.31 1.25 -1.01
N SER A 97 15.38 0.73 0.22
CA SER A 97 16.27 1.25 1.27
C SER A 97 17.72 0.77 1.17
N ARG A 98 17.97 -0.43 0.64
CA ARG A 98 19.31 -1.05 0.58
C ARG A 98 19.46 -1.88 -0.69
N ASP A 99 20.69 -1.98 -1.23
CA ASP A 99 20.98 -2.88 -2.35
C ASP A 99 20.73 -4.34 -1.90
N PRO A 100 19.87 -5.09 -2.61
CA PRO A 100 19.46 -6.42 -2.21
C PRO A 100 20.43 -7.53 -2.65
N GLY A 101 21.53 -7.21 -3.34
CA GLY A 101 22.61 -8.15 -3.69
C GLY A 101 22.27 -9.20 -4.77
N THR A 102 21.00 -9.35 -5.14
CA THR A 102 20.52 -10.25 -6.20
C THR A 102 20.19 -9.46 -7.47
N GLU A 103 20.30 -10.10 -8.63
CA GLU A 103 19.96 -9.46 -9.91
C GLU A 103 18.49 -8.99 -9.94
N ALA A 104 17.54 -9.88 -9.66
CA ALA A 104 16.12 -9.56 -9.63
C ALA A 104 15.81 -8.46 -8.60
N GLY A 105 16.40 -8.55 -7.42
CA GLY A 105 16.25 -7.54 -6.38
C GLY A 105 16.76 -6.17 -6.84
N ARG A 106 17.94 -6.09 -7.46
CA ARG A 106 18.50 -4.82 -7.92
C ARG A 106 17.60 -4.14 -8.95
N ILE A 107 17.00 -4.90 -9.86
CA ILE A 107 16.05 -4.36 -10.83
C ILE A 107 14.82 -3.76 -10.12
N ILE A 108 14.22 -4.48 -9.17
CA ILE A 108 13.05 -3.98 -8.42
C ILE A 108 13.40 -2.76 -7.57
N TRP A 109 14.56 -2.80 -6.92
CA TRP A 109 15.13 -1.69 -6.16
C TRP A 109 15.34 -0.45 -7.04
N GLU A 110 15.91 -0.61 -8.24
CA GLU A 110 16.07 0.46 -9.23
C GLU A 110 14.72 1.03 -9.70
N ILE A 111 13.73 0.18 -9.99
CA ILE A 111 12.37 0.63 -10.37
C ILE A 111 11.76 1.48 -9.25
N GLY A 112 11.84 1.03 -8.00
CA GLY A 112 11.30 1.77 -6.85
C GLY A 112 11.99 3.13 -6.66
N ARG A 113 13.33 3.17 -6.76
CA ARG A 113 14.09 4.43 -6.64
C ARG A 113 13.82 5.39 -7.79
N TYR A 114 13.71 4.87 -9.01
CA TYR A 114 13.32 5.64 -10.18
C TYR A 114 11.93 6.27 -9.98
N ARG A 115 10.97 5.46 -9.53
CA ARG A 115 9.63 5.92 -9.22
C ARG A 115 9.63 7.04 -8.19
N ASP A 116 10.32 6.84 -7.07
CA ASP A 116 10.36 7.82 -6.00
C ASP A 116 11.00 9.14 -6.46
N ALA A 117 12.04 9.08 -7.31
CA ALA A 117 12.65 10.25 -7.92
C ALA A 117 11.66 11.00 -8.84
N CYS A 118 10.96 10.28 -9.73
CA CYS A 118 9.95 10.90 -10.60
C CYS A 118 8.82 11.55 -9.80
N LEU A 119 8.31 10.88 -8.75
CA LEU A 119 7.28 11.43 -7.89
C LEU A 119 7.75 12.72 -7.22
N LEU A 120 8.90 12.70 -6.54
CA LEU A 120 9.45 13.86 -5.85
C LEU A 120 9.69 15.05 -6.79
N LEU A 121 10.27 14.81 -7.95
CA LEU A 121 10.58 15.86 -8.93
C LEU A 121 9.33 16.42 -9.62
N SER A 122 8.23 15.66 -9.65
CA SER A 122 6.92 16.11 -10.13
C SER A 122 6.08 16.82 -9.05
N GLY A 123 6.61 16.98 -7.84
CA GLY A 123 5.88 17.61 -6.72
C GLY A 123 4.91 16.67 -5.98
N GLU A 124 4.96 15.37 -6.27
CA GLU A 124 4.21 14.33 -5.56
C GLU A 124 5.03 13.72 -4.42
N ARG A 125 4.35 13.01 -3.51
CA ARG A 125 4.98 12.28 -2.40
C ARG A 125 5.09 10.80 -2.74
N PRO A 126 6.28 10.18 -2.59
CA PRO A 126 6.41 8.73 -2.61
C PRO A 126 5.64 8.07 -1.47
N TYR A 127 5.14 6.87 -1.72
CA TYR A 127 4.68 5.97 -0.66
C TYR A 127 5.84 5.61 0.26
N ARG A 128 5.55 5.35 1.53
CA ARG A 128 6.53 4.82 2.48
C ARG A 128 6.03 3.49 3.00
N GLU A 129 6.73 2.43 2.67
CA GLU A 129 6.50 1.14 3.28
C GLU A 129 7.24 1.03 4.61
N PHE A 130 6.74 0.15 5.49
CA PHE A 130 7.30 -0.03 6.84
C PHE A 130 7.70 -1.49 7.03
N PRO A 131 8.88 -1.77 7.62
CA PRO A 131 9.33 -3.13 7.91
C PRO A 131 8.33 -3.86 8.79
N LEU A 132 8.10 -5.16 8.52
CA LEU A 132 7.19 -5.98 9.32
C LEU A 132 7.48 -5.88 10.82
N GLU A 133 8.76 -5.98 11.20
CA GLU A 133 9.19 -5.95 12.60
C GLU A 133 8.79 -4.63 13.29
N TRP A 134 8.95 -3.50 12.58
CA TRP A 134 8.55 -2.20 13.09
C TRP A 134 7.02 -2.13 13.24
N VAL A 135 6.26 -2.64 12.27
CA VAL A 135 4.79 -2.64 12.36
C VAL A 135 4.31 -3.45 13.56
N VAL A 136 4.86 -4.65 13.78
CA VAL A 136 4.53 -5.49 14.93
C VAL A 136 4.82 -4.77 16.25
N GLU A 137 6.04 -4.22 16.41
CA GLU A 137 6.44 -3.48 17.62
C GLU A 137 5.49 -2.30 17.91
N ARG A 138 5.12 -1.54 16.87
CA ARG A 138 4.22 -0.40 17.02
C ARG A 138 2.80 -0.84 17.35
N MET A 139 2.31 -1.93 16.76
CA MET A 139 1.01 -2.49 17.11
C MET A 139 0.98 -2.94 18.57
N GLU A 140 1.96 -3.71 19.03
CA GLU A 140 2.01 -4.17 20.42
C GLU A 140 2.04 -2.99 21.42
N THR A 141 2.85 -1.97 21.12
CA THR A 141 2.90 -0.73 21.92
C THR A 141 1.58 0.05 21.92
N ASN A 142 0.74 -0.13 20.91
CA ASN A 142 -0.59 0.48 20.78
C ASN A 142 -1.73 -0.45 21.24
N GLY A 143 -1.43 -1.42 22.11
CA GLY A 143 -2.45 -2.24 22.75
C GLY A 143 -3.01 -3.35 21.86
N TRP A 144 -2.23 -3.85 20.91
CA TRP A 144 -2.63 -5.00 20.09
C TRP A 144 -1.98 -6.28 20.58
N ARG A 145 -2.72 -7.38 20.56
CA ARG A 145 -2.19 -8.74 20.70
C ARG A 145 -2.11 -9.39 19.34
N MET A 146 -0.90 -9.79 18.94
CA MET A 146 -0.68 -10.52 17.69
C MET A 146 -1.27 -11.93 17.81
N ILE A 147 -2.09 -12.32 16.83
CA ILE A 147 -2.67 -13.66 16.71
C ILE A 147 -1.85 -14.50 15.74
N ASP A 148 -1.53 -13.92 14.58
CA ASP A 148 -0.74 -14.57 13.54
C ASP A 148 0.01 -13.52 12.70
N VAL A 149 1.17 -13.92 12.18
CA VAL A 149 2.01 -13.10 11.31
C VAL A 149 2.56 -14.00 10.21
N ALA A 150 2.25 -13.67 8.96
CA ALA A 150 2.68 -14.43 7.79
C ALA A 150 3.38 -13.54 6.77
N ARG A 151 4.33 -14.13 6.03
CA ARG A 151 5.07 -13.48 4.94
C ARG A 151 4.75 -14.19 3.63
N PHE A 152 4.55 -13.42 2.58
CA PHE A 152 4.21 -13.88 1.24
C PHE A 152 5.24 -13.35 0.25
N PRO A 153 6.20 -14.19 -0.19
CA PRO A 153 7.23 -13.77 -1.13
C PRO A 153 6.63 -13.25 -2.44
N ILE A 154 7.16 -12.13 -2.95
CA ILE A 154 6.64 -11.52 -4.17
C ILE A 154 7.41 -11.99 -5.39
N ARG A 155 6.66 -12.24 -6.46
CA ARG A 155 7.16 -12.44 -7.82
C ARG A 155 6.55 -11.36 -8.71
N TYR A 156 7.34 -10.34 -9.03
CA TYR A 156 6.93 -9.31 -9.98
C TYR A 156 7.10 -9.83 -11.41
N GLY A 157 6.25 -9.36 -12.33
CA GLY A 157 6.38 -9.66 -13.75
C GLY A 157 6.09 -8.44 -14.63
N ALA A 158 6.07 -8.64 -15.94
CA ALA A 158 5.92 -7.59 -16.96
C ALA A 158 4.82 -6.55 -16.66
N ARG A 159 3.65 -6.99 -16.16
CA ARG A 159 2.56 -6.07 -15.78
C ARG A 159 2.98 -5.06 -14.72
N PHE A 160 3.69 -5.51 -13.67
CA PHE A 160 4.20 -4.63 -12.64
C PHE A 160 5.22 -3.64 -13.24
N VAL A 161 6.22 -4.16 -13.96
CA VAL A 161 7.26 -3.34 -14.60
C VAL A 161 6.65 -2.22 -15.44
N ASN A 162 5.78 -2.58 -16.39
CA ASN A 162 5.14 -1.61 -17.27
C ASN A 162 4.31 -0.60 -16.48
N SER A 163 3.49 -1.06 -15.51
CA SER A 163 2.66 -0.15 -14.72
C SER A 163 3.45 0.90 -13.94
N GLN A 164 4.62 0.53 -13.38
CA GLN A 164 5.45 1.46 -12.63
C GLN A 164 6.07 2.51 -13.55
N ILE A 165 6.63 2.09 -14.69
CA ILE A 165 7.25 3.01 -15.63
C ILE A 165 6.19 3.92 -16.27
N ASP A 166 5.06 3.38 -16.75
CA ASP A 166 3.98 4.18 -17.37
C ASP A 166 3.42 5.25 -16.43
N MET A 167 3.30 4.91 -15.14
CA MET A 167 2.86 5.84 -14.10
C MET A 167 3.83 7.01 -13.95
N CYS A 168 5.14 6.75 -13.99
CA CYS A 168 6.17 7.79 -13.95
C CYS A 168 6.14 8.65 -15.21
N LEU A 169 6.07 8.04 -16.40
CA LEU A 169 6.05 8.77 -17.67
C LEU A 169 4.93 9.82 -17.74
N ARG A 170 3.70 9.46 -17.29
CA ARG A 170 2.58 10.40 -17.23
C ARG A 170 2.84 11.63 -16.34
N ARG A 171 3.68 11.51 -15.31
CA ARG A 171 4.03 12.62 -14.41
C ARG A 171 5.14 13.49 -15.00
N LEU A 172 6.07 12.88 -15.73
CA LEU A 172 7.12 13.59 -16.45
C LEU A 172 6.53 14.51 -17.54
N GLU A 173 5.36 14.19 -18.09
CA GLU A 173 4.65 15.05 -19.04
C GLU A 173 4.39 16.45 -18.48
N ALA A 174 4.07 16.56 -17.18
CA ALA A 174 3.77 17.82 -16.51
C ALA A 174 5.02 18.54 -15.97
N MET A 175 6.22 17.96 -16.09
CA MET A 175 7.44 18.59 -15.56
C MET A 175 7.85 19.83 -16.37
N PRO A 176 8.18 20.96 -15.70
CA PRO A 176 8.67 22.17 -16.38
C PRO A 176 10.04 21.99 -17.02
N ASP A 177 10.97 21.32 -16.33
CA ASP A 177 12.30 21.03 -16.86
C ASP A 177 12.23 19.88 -17.87
N ARG A 178 12.15 20.24 -19.14
CA ARG A 178 12.01 19.29 -20.25
C ARG A 178 13.28 18.47 -20.49
N ALA A 179 14.45 19.00 -20.20
CA ALA A 179 15.71 18.28 -20.38
C ALA A 179 15.83 17.17 -19.33
N LEU A 180 15.52 17.49 -18.08
CA LEU A 180 15.46 16.51 -17.00
C LEU A 180 14.35 15.47 -17.24
N ALA A 181 13.16 15.89 -17.67
CA ALA A 181 12.07 14.97 -17.99
C ALA A 181 12.47 13.97 -19.10
N ALA A 182 13.15 14.42 -20.15
CA ALA A 182 13.64 13.56 -21.22
C ALA A 182 14.69 12.54 -20.72
N ALA A 183 15.61 12.97 -19.85
CA ALA A 183 16.60 12.09 -19.25
C ALA A 183 15.96 11.01 -18.36
N LEU A 184 14.97 11.39 -17.53
CA LEU A 184 14.21 10.46 -16.70
C LEU A 184 13.36 9.49 -17.53
N GLN A 185 12.79 9.95 -18.64
CA GLN A 185 12.06 9.09 -19.56
C GLN A 185 12.99 8.03 -20.17
N ALA A 186 14.15 8.45 -20.70
CA ALA A 186 15.14 7.52 -21.26
C ALA A 186 15.63 6.50 -20.21
N GLN A 187 15.87 6.95 -18.97
CA GLN A 187 16.24 6.07 -17.87
C GLN A 187 15.13 5.05 -17.55
N GLY A 188 13.88 5.48 -17.53
CA GLY A 188 12.73 4.60 -17.30
C GLY A 188 12.60 3.50 -18.36
N GLU A 189 12.76 3.86 -19.63
CA GLU A 189 12.74 2.89 -20.73
C GLU A 189 13.93 1.91 -20.67
N ALA A 190 15.13 2.39 -20.34
CA ALA A 190 16.30 1.51 -20.15
C ALA A 190 16.14 0.56 -18.96
N ILE A 191 15.46 0.98 -17.88
CA ILE A 191 15.07 0.09 -16.77
C ILE A 191 14.04 -0.93 -17.27
N ARG A 192 13.00 -0.48 -18.00
CA ARG A 192 11.94 -1.34 -18.53
C ARG A 192 12.51 -2.46 -19.38
N GLU A 193 13.36 -2.15 -20.34
CA GLU A 193 13.98 -3.13 -21.25
C GLU A 193 14.74 -4.22 -20.47
N ARG A 194 15.64 -3.82 -19.56
CA ARG A 194 16.40 -4.76 -18.73
C ARG A 194 15.48 -5.59 -17.82
N ALA A 195 14.46 -4.98 -17.24
CA ALA A 195 13.54 -5.65 -16.34
C ALA A 195 12.70 -6.71 -17.06
N LEU A 196 12.19 -6.41 -18.27
CA LEU A 196 11.42 -7.36 -19.06
C LEU A 196 12.29 -8.52 -19.58
N ALA A 197 13.53 -8.25 -19.99
CA ALA A 197 14.47 -9.30 -20.37
C ALA A 197 14.80 -10.23 -19.19
N ALA A 198 15.01 -9.67 -18.00
CA ALA A 198 15.25 -10.45 -16.78
C ALA A 198 14.01 -11.22 -16.33
N ASP A 199 12.82 -10.63 -16.40
CA ASP A 199 11.54 -11.29 -16.08
C ASP A 199 11.35 -12.56 -16.93
N ALA A 200 11.54 -12.44 -18.25
CA ALA A 200 11.44 -13.55 -19.18
C ALA A 200 12.47 -14.66 -18.90
N ARG A 201 13.72 -14.29 -18.54
CA ARG A 201 14.79 -15.25 -18.24
C ARG A 201 14.63 -15.94 -16.88
N LEU A 202 14.11 -15.22 -15.88
CA LEU A 202 14.04 -15.68 -14.49
C LEU A 202 12.67 -16.27 -14.11
N ASP A 203 11.70 -16.23 -15.02
CA ASP A 203 10.28 -16.54 -14.74
C ASP A 203 9.76 -15.74 -13.53
N GLY A 204 9.89 -14.42 -13.64
CA GLY A 204 9.54 -13.49 -12.58
C GLY A 204 10.73 -12.92 -11.82
N LEU A 205 10.62 -11.64 -11.47
CA LEU A 205 11.57 -10.94 -10.61
C LEU A 205 11.19 -11.17 -9.15
N ARG A 206 11.88 -12.12 -8.50
CA ARG A 206 11.64 -12.48 -7.09
C ARG A 206 12.38 -11.52 -6.17
N HIS A 207 11.64 -10.70 -5.43
CA HIS A 207 12.22 -9.80 -4.45
C HIS A 207 11.17 -9.35 -3.42
N GLY A 208 11.58 -9.18 -2.17
CA GLY A 208 10.69 -8.73 -1.10
C GLY A 208 9.56 -9.72 -0.76
N PHE A 209 8.67 -9.26 0.11
CA PHE A 209 7.48 -9.98 0.52
C PHE A 209 6.40 -9.00 0.97
N ASP A 210 5.14 -9.38 0.74
CA ASP A 210 4.03 -8.83 1.49
C ASP A 210 3.98 -9.53 2.85
N TYR A 211 3.44 -8.86 3.86
CA TYR A 211 3.14 -9.48 5.13
C TYR A 211 1.69 -9.26 5.50
N THR A 212 1.13 -10.25 6.20
CA THR A 212 -0.20 -10.13 6.81
C THR A 212 -0.09 -10.33 8.31
N ILE A 213 -0.83 -9.53 9.06
CA ILE A 213 -0.92 -9.61 10.51
C ILE A 213 -2.39 -9.78 10.88
N ALA A 214 -2.70 -10.81 11.66
CA ALA A 214 -3.95 -10.91 12.38
C ALA A 214 -3.73 -10.47 13.83
N ALA A 215 -4.51 -9.51 14.31
CA ALA A 215 -4.37 -8.94 15.65
C ALA A 215 -5.72 -8.67 16.30
N GLU A 216 -5.76 -8.70 17.63
CA GLU A 216 -6.94 -8.35 18.42
C GLU A 216 -6.59 -7.22 19.40
N PRO A 217 -7.52 -6.29 19.68
CA PRO A 217 -7.30 -5.24 20.67
C PRO A 217 -7.17 -5.86 22.06
N VAL A 218 -6.19 -5.40 22.84
CA VAL A 218 -6.08 -5.67 24.27
C VAL A 218 -6.94 -4.65 24.98
N LEU A 219 -8.05 -5.10 25.55
CA LEU A 219 -8.85 -4.24 26.42
C LEU A 219 -8.00 -3.89 27.63
N SER A 220 -7.71 -2.59 27.83
CA SER A 220 -7.20 -2.13 29.11
C SER A 220 -8.19 -2.53 30.20
N PRO A 221 -7.72 -3.10 31.33
CA PRO A 221 -8.59 -3.48 32.44
C PRO A 221 -9.34 -2.28 33.04
#